data_AF-A0A7C6YRY7-F1
#
_entry.id   AF-A0A7C6YRY7-F1
#
_cell.length_a   1.000
_cell.length_b   1.000
_cell.length_c   1.000
_cell.angle_alpha   90.00
_cell.angle_beta   90.00
_cell.angle_gamma   90.00
#
_symmetry.space_group_name_H-M   'P 1'
#
loop_
_entity.id
_entity.type
_entity.pdbx_description
1 polymer ?
#
loop_
_entity_poly.entity_id
_entity_poly.type
_entity_poly.pdbx_seq_one_letter_code
_entity_poly.pdbx_strand_id
1 'polypeptide(L)' 'MISQDSKAEIIEQFSRHESDTGSPEVQVAILTKRIQELTEHLKVHKNGCV' A
#
# COMPACT_ATOMS: atom_id res chain seq x y z
N MET A 1 -3.32 5.24 6.21
CA MET A 1 -4.25 5.14 5.05
C MET A 1 -3.42 5.59 3.89
N ILE A 2 -3.25 4.73 2.87
CA ILE A 2 -2.35 5.04 1.77
C ILE A 2 -2.85 6.29 1.04
N SER A 3 -1.98 7.29 0.91
CA SER A 3 -2.29 8.52 0.18
C SER A 3 -2.48 8.23 -1.31
N GLN A 4 -3.26 9.05 -2.01
CA GLN A 4 -3.47 8.92 -3.46
C GLN A 4 -2.15 8.97 -4.23
N ASP A 5 -1.23 9.85 -3.83
CA ASP A 5 0.12 9.94 -4.40
C ASP A 5 0.90 8.63 -4.26
N SER A 6 0.99 8.07 -3.05
CA SER A 6 1.72 6.83 -2.83
C SER A 6 1.10 5.64 -3.55
N LYS A 7 -0.21 5.66 -3.77
CA LYS A 7 -0.88 4.63 -4.57
C LYS A 7 -0.54 4.78 -6.05
N ALA A 8 -0.53 6.01 -6.58
CA ALA A 8 -0.15 6.28 -7.96
C ALA A 8 1.30 5.88 -8.25
N GLU A 9 2.22 6.20 -7.32
CA GLU A 9 3.64 5.83 -7.43
C GLU A 9 3.87 4.32 -7.44
N ILE A 10 3.09 3.56 -6.66
CA ILE A 10 3.14 2.09 -6.66
C ILE A 10 2.56 1.51 -7.96
N ILE A 11 1.49 2.09 -8.48
CA ILE A 11 0.93 1.68 -9.77
C ILE A 11 1.98 1.91 -10.85
N GLU A 12 2.60 3.10 -10.93
CA GLU A 12 3.64 3.39 -11.93
C GLU A 12 4.85 2.43 -11.84
N GLN A 13 5.28 2.07 -10.62
CA GLN A 13 6.44 1.18 -10.42
C GLN A 13 6.16 -0.29 -10.74
N PHE A 14 4.94 -0.78 -10.50
CA PHE A 14 4.62 -2.22 -10.57
C PHE A 14 3.64 -2.58 -11.69
N SER A 15 3.03 -1.60 -12.36
CA SER A 15 2.20 -1.83 -13.54
C SER A 15 3.07 -2.29 -14.71
N ARG A 16 2.64 -3.34 -15.40
CA ARG A 16 3.33 -3.78 -16.62
C ARG A 16 3.06 -2.83 -17.79
N HIS A 17 1.89 -2.19 -17.77
CA HIS A 17 1.42 -1.23 -18.78
C HIS A 17 0.62 -0.13 -18.08
N GLU A 18 0.52 1.06 -18.68
CA GLU A 18 -0.15 2.24 -18.09
C GLU A 18 -1.62 2.05 -17.66
N SER A 19 -2.35 1.11 -18.26
CA SER A 19 -3.73 0.75 -17.87
C SER A 19 -3.81 -0.43 -16.90
N ASP A 20 -2.67 -0.96 -16.46
CA ASP A 20 -2.63 -2.13 -15.60
C ASP A 20 -2.82 -1.77 -14.13
N THR A 21 -4.06 -1.43 -13.77
CA THR A 21 -4.46 -1.16 -12.38
C THR A 21 -4.90 -2.42 -11.63
N GLY A 22 -5.00 -3.55 -12.34
CA GLY A 22 -5.66 -4.77 -11.87
C GLY A 22 -4.72 -5.95 -11.65
N SER A 23 -3.49 -5.91 -12.17
CA SER A 23 -2.55 -7.02 -12.06
C SER A 23 -2.27 -7.43 -10.62
N PRO A 24 -2.02 -8.73 -10.39
CA PRO A 24 -1.72 -9.26 -9.07
C PRO A 24 -0.49 -8.57 -8.45
N GLU A 25 0.51 -8.20 -9.24
CA GLU A 25 1.71 -7.49 -8.76
C GLU A 25 1.38 -6.13 -8.15
N VAL A 26 0.58 -5.32 -8.85
CA VAL A 26 0.16 -3.98 -8.40
C VAL A 26 -0.68 -4.11 -7.12
N GLN A 27 -1.62 -5.04 -7.07
CA GLN A 27 -2.43 -5.26 -5.88
C GLN A 27 -1.60 -5.75 -4.69
N VAL A 28 -0.66 -6.67 -4.91
CA VAL A 28 0.26 -7.16 -3.87
C VAL A 28 1.14 -6.03 -3.34
N ALA A 29 1.65 -5.15 -4.21
CA ALA A 29 2.44 -4.01 -3.79
C ALA A 29 1.64 -3.02 -2.91
N ILE A 30 0.41 -2.69 -3.32
CA ILE A 30 -0.50 -1.82 -2.55
C ILE A 30 -0.83 -2.44 -1.18
N LEU A 31 -1.17 -3.73 -1.15
CA LEU A 31 -1.49 -4.44 0.10
C LEU A 31 -0.27 -4.53 1.01
N THR A 32 0.92 -4.78 0.46
CA THR A 32 2.18 -4.81 1.21
C THR A 32 2.45 -3.48 1.88
N LYS A 33 2.33 -2.37 1.14
CA LYS A 33 2.50 -1.02 1.69
C LYS A 33 1.51 -0.76 2.83
N ARG A 34 0.25 -1.17 2.66
CA ARG A 34 -0.78 -1.01 3.68
C ARG A 34 -0.51 -1.84 4.94
N ILE A 35 0.01 -3.06 4.79
CA ILE A 35 0.44 -3.91 5.90
C ILE A 35 1.60 -3.26 6.65
N GLN A 36 2.56 -2.68 5.95
CA GLN A 36 3.68 -1.96 6.57
C GLN A 36 3.19 -0.75 7.37
N GLU A 37 2.34 0.11 6.78
CA GLU A 37 1.76 1.25 7.51
C GLU A 37 1.00 0.80 8.76
N LEU A 38 0.20 -0.26 8.64
CA LEU A 38 -0.57 -0.78 9.76
C LEU A 38 0.35 -1.39 10.83
N THR A 39 1.40 -2.09 10.42
CA THR A 39 2.38 -2.67 11.34
C THR A 39 3.11 -1.57 12.12
N GLU A 40 3.54 -0.51 11.46
CA GLU A 40 4.17 0.64 12.13
C GLU A 40 3.18 1.36 13.05
N HIS A 41 1.94 1.56 12.60
CA HIS A 41 0.89 2.13 13.43
C HIS A 41 0.67 1.30 14.71
N LEU A 42 0.54 -0.03 14.58
CA LEU A 42 0.36 -0.93 15.73
C LEU A 42 1.61 -1.01 16.63
N LYS A 43 2.82 -0.84 16.08
CA LYS A 43 4.05 -0.77 16.89
C LYS A 43 4.13 0.49 17.74
N VAL A 44 3.73 1.63 17.19
CA VAL A 44 3.67 2.91 17.91
C VAL A 44 2.51 2.91 18.90
N HIS A 45 1.36 2.36 18.52
CA HIS A 45 0.16 2.22 19.34
C HIS A 45 0.04 0.81 19.96
N LYS A 46 1.11 0.34 20.62
CA LYS A 46 1.21 -0.99 21.24
C LYS A 46 0.13 -1.31 22.29
N ASN A 47 -0.53 -0.29 22.82
CA ASN A 47 -1.54 -0.40 23.87
C ASN A 47 -2.89 0.12 23.37
N GLY A 48 -3.59 -0.70 22.58
CA GLY A 48 -5.05 -0.63 22.41
C GLY A 48 -5.59 0.54 21.58
N CYS A 49 -6.72 0.25 20.92
CA CYS A 49 -7.65 1.21 20.36
C CYS A 49 -7.81 2.47 21.22
N VAL A 50 -7.96 3.61 20.55
CA VAL A 50 -8.91 4.64 21.02
C VAL A 50 -10.32 4.07 20.90
#